data_AF-A0A345P0S2-F1
#
_entry.id   AF-A0A345P0S2-F1
#
_cell.length_a   1.000
_cell.length_b   1.000
_cell.length_c   1.000
_cell.angle_alpha   90.00
_cell.angle_beta   90.00
_cell.angle_gamma   90.00
#
_symmetry.space_group_name_H-M   'P 1'
#
loop_
_entity.id
_entity.type
_entity.pdbx_description
1 polymer ?
#
loop_
_entity_poly.entity_id
_entity_poly.type
_entity_poly.pdbx_seq_one_letter_code
_entity_poly.pdbx_strand_id
1 'polypeptide(L)'
;MKRINMCKGVWIGLVTGIILAIFLKSVEVLLGYKVYTLLLNVDYIPIVKDYQFSEAIEVFFHLVVSVVLCILLVIALDKSTDFIRNRVVYFSFLINTAIGLLLYPTTSFSDRTPSFTDAVSLSWWIAGHALYGVVVGMLLKKTMGKRK
;
A
#
# COMPACT_ATOMS: atom_id res chain seq x y z
N MET A 1 14.54 21.92 13.73
CA MET A 1 13.84 20.95 12.86
C MET A 1 14.75 19.75 12.61
N LYS A 2 14.45 18.58 13.16
CA LYS A 2 15.18 17.34 12.81
C LYS A 2 14.97 17.10 11.31
N ARG A 3 16.05 16.81 10.55
CA ARG A 3 15.93 16.46 9.12
C ARG A 3 14.86 15.38 8.98
N ILE A 4 13.73 15.73 8.38
CA ILE A 4 12.73 14.76 7.93
C ILE A 4 13.50 13.88 6.95
N ASN A 5 13.76 12.63 7.34
CA ASN A 5 14.55 11.73 6.53
C ASN A 5 13.64 11.18 5.42
N MET A 6 13.33 12.01 4.43
CA MET A 6 12.53 11.65 3.26
C MET A 6 13.07 10.38 2.58
N CYS A 7 14.40 10.19 2.59
CA CYS A 7 15.05 8.97 2.11
C CYS A 7 14.56 7.70 2.82
N LYS A 8 14.17 7.78 4.11
CA LYS A 8 13.55 6.64 4.82
C LYS A 8 12.17 6.32 4.26
N GLY A 9 11.35 7.35 4.02
CA GLY A 9 10.02 7.18 3.43
C GLY A 9 10.10 6.52 2.05
N VAL A 10 11.02 6.98 1.20
CA VAL A 10 11.28 6.39 -0.12
C VAL A 10 11.68 4.92 0.00
N TRP A 11 12.70 4.62 0.81
CA TRP A 11 13.18 3.25 0.96
C TRP A 11 12.11 2.31 1.53
N ILE A 12 11.36 2.75 2.56
CA ILE A 12 10.29 1.97 3.16
C ILE A 12 9.22 1.67 2.10
N GLY A 13 8.75 2.70 1.38
CA GLY A 13 7.72 2.55 0.36
C GLY A 13 8.12 1.60 -0.77
N LEU A 14 9.36 1.71 -1.28
CA LEU A 14 9.85 0.79 -2.31
C LEU A 14 9.83 -0.66 -1.82
N VAL A 15 10.39 -0.93 -0.64
CA VAL A 15 10.46 -2.29 -0.10
C VAL A 15 9.06 -2.85 0.19
N THR A 16 8.20 -2.09 0.85
CA THR A 16 6.86 -2.56 1.22
C THR A 16 5.94 -2.69 0.02
N GLY A 17 6.04 -1.78 -0.95
CA GLY A 17 5.28 -1.86 -2.20
C GLY A 17 5.65 -3.10 -3.02
N ILE A 18 6.94 -3.42 -3.12
CA ILE A 18 7.40 -4.66 -3.77
C ILE A 18 6.87 -5.90 -3.04
N ILE A 19 6.94 -5.94 -1.70
CA ILE A 19 6.41 -7.06 -0.91
C ILE A 19 4.90 -7.24 -1.16
N LEU A 20 4.12 -6.15 -1.18
CA LEU A 20 2.68 -6.20 -1.45
C LEU A 20 2.39 -6.70 -2.87
N ALA A 21 3.12 -6.20 -3.86
CA ALA A 21 2.99 -6.63 -5.25
C ALA A 21 3.27 -8.12 -5.41
N ILE A 22 4.36 -8.62 -4.82
CA ILE A 22 4.71 -10.06 -4.85
C ILE A 22 3.64 -10.89 -4.14
N PHE A 23 3.15 -10.44 -2.97
CA PHE A 23 2.11 -11.14 -2.22
C PHE A 23 0.83 -11.30 -3.06
N LEU A 24 0.29 -10.20 -3.58
CA LEU A 24 -0.94 -10.24 -4.35
C LEU A 24 -0.76 -10.96 -5.69
N LYS A 25 0.40 -10.82 -6.35
CA LYS A 25 0.73 -11.59 -7.55
C LYS A 25 0.73 -13.09 -7.28
N SER A 26 1.27 -13.51 -6.13
CA SER A 26 1.27 -14.92 -5.73
C SER A 26 -0.16 -15.43 -5.49
N VAL A 27 -1.01 -14.64 -4.84
CA VAL A 27 -2.44 -14.97 -4.67
C VAL A 27 -3.13 -15.14 -6.02
N GLU A 28 -2.91 -14.22 -6.95
CA GLU A 28 -3.55 -14.28 -8.27
C GLU A 28 -3.06 -15.48 -9.10
N VAL A 29 -1.75 -15.72 -9.14
CA VAL A 29 -1.16 -16.84 -9.90
C VAL A 29 -1.55 -18.20 -9.32
N LEU A 30 -1.61 -18.33 -7.99
CA LEU A 30 -1.86 -19.62 -7.33
C LEU A 30 -3.35 -19.92 -7.16
N LEU A 31 -4.19 -18.89 -6.95
CA LEU A 31 -5.60 -19.06 -6.59
C LEU A 31 -6.57 -18.50 -7.64
N GLY A 32 -6.10 -17.73 -8.63
CA GLY A 32 -6.92 -17.18 -9.72
C GLY A 32 -7.73 -15.93 -9.37
N TYR A 33 -7.64 -15.42 -8.13
CA TYR A 33 -8.32 -14.18 -7.73
C TYR A 33 -7.59 -12.96 -8.27
N LYS A 34 -8.27 -12.08 -9.02
CA LYS A 34 -7.67 -10.96 -9.77
C LYS A 34 -7.20 -9.77 -8.92
N VAL A 35 -6.70 -10.02 -7.71
CA VAL A 35 -6.32 -8.99 -6.73
C VAL A 35 -5.00 -8.28 -7.08
N TYR A 36 -4.13 -8.92 -7.86
CA TYR A 36 -2.93 -8.27 -8.38
C TYR A 36 -3.26 -7.36 -9.56
N THR A 37 -4.15 -7.81 -10.44
CA THR A 37 -4.72 -6.98 -11.50
C THR A 37 -5.40 -5.74 -10.90
N LEU A 38 -6.13 -5.88 -9.78
CA LEU A 38 -6.69 -4.75 -9.04
C LEU A 38 -5.62 -3.81 -8.46
N LEU A 39 -4.50 -4.35 -7.95
CA LEU A 39 -3.39 -3.55 -7.42
C LEU A 39 -2.79 -2.62 -8.48
N LEU A 40 -2.72 -3.12 -9.71
CA LEU A 40 -2.13 -2.45 -10.87
C LEU A 40 -3.13 -1.60 -11.66
N ASN A 41 -4.42 -1.76 -11.40
CA ASN A 41 -5.49 -1.11 -12.13
C ASN A 41 -5.37 0.43 -12.06
N VAL A 42 -5.33 1.09 -13.23
CA VAL A 42 -5.34 2.55 -13.36
C VAL A 42 -6.60 3.07 -14.06
N ASP A 43 -7.56 2.18 -14.35
CA ASP A 43 -8.75 2.50 -15.15
C ASP A 43 -9.66 3.53 -14.47
N TYR A 44 -9.54 3.70 -13.14
CA TYR A 44 -10.24 4.74 -12.39
C TYR A 44 -9.70 6.15 -12.63
N ILE A 45 -8.58 6.32 -13.34
CA ILE A 45 -7.97 7.62 -13.66
C ILE A 45 -8.41 8.03 -15.09
N PRO A 46 -9.28 9.05 -15.26
CA PRO A 46 -9.88 9.37 -16.56
C PRO A 46 -8.90 9.68 -17.69
N ILE A 47 -7.71 10.19 -17.37
CA ILE A 47 -6.71 10.60 -18.36
C ILE A 47 -5.93 9.41 -18.93
N VAL A 48 -5.77 8.32 -18.16
CA VAL A 48 -4.91 7.19 -18.53
C VAL A 48 -5.65 5.88 -18.73
N LYS A 49 -6.96 5.83 -18.44
CA LYS A 49 -7.80 4.61 -18.54
C LYS A 49 -7.80 3.95 -19.93
N ASP A 50 -7.58 4.72 -20.99
CA ASP A 50 -7.62 4.22 -22.37
C ASP A 50 -6.24 3.72 -22.85
N TYR A 51 -5.20 3.84 -22.02
CA TYR A 51 -3.84 3.40 -22.35
C TYR A 51 -3.56 2.02 -21.77
N GLN A 52 -3.03 1.13 -22.61
CA GLN A 52 -2.53 -0.17 -22.19
C GLN A 52 -1.07 -0.05 -21.79
N PHE A 53 -0.80 -0.04 -20.48
CA PHE A 53 0.55 -0.02 -19.94
C PHE A 53 1.11 -1.44 -19.83
N SER A 54 2.44 -1.55 -19.88
CA SER A 54 3.08 -2.81 -19.49
C SER A 54 2.99 -3.01 -17.98
N GLU A 55 3.02 -4.26 -17.54
CA GLU A 55 3.02 -4.61 -16.11
C GLU A 55 4.09 -3.82 -15.32
N ALA A 56 5.29 -3.66 -15.90
CA ALA A 56 6.37 -2.93 -15.27
C ALA A 56 6.02 -1.45 -15.00
N ILE A 57 5.26 -0.82 -15.91
CA ILE A 57 4.82 0.57 -15.76
C ILE A 57 3.69 0.67 -14.73
N GLU A 58 2.73 -0.26 -14.73
CA GLU A 58 1.66 -0.28 -13.71
C GLU A 58 2.24 -0.51 -12.30
N VAL A 59 3.20 -1.43 -12.15
CA VAL A 59 3.94 -1.64 -10.90
C VAL A 59 4.68 -0.38 -10.49
N PHE A 60 5.32 0.31 -11.44
CA PHE A 60 5.99 1.58 -11.15
C PHE A 60 5.02 2.64 -10.61
N PHE A 61 3.83 2.79 -11.21
CA PHE A 61 2.81 3.71 -10.68
C PHE A 61 2.40 3.34 -9.25
N HIS A 62 2.19 2.06 -8.97
CA HIS A 62 1.89 1.60 -7.63
C HIS A 62 3.01 1.92 -6.62
N LEU A 63 4.28 1.70 -7.01
CA LEU A 63 5.44 2.03 -6.17
C LEU A 63 5.55 3.53 -5.89
N VAL A 64 5.21 4.40 -6.85
CA VAL A 64 5.15 5.85 -6.62
C VAL A 64 4.14 6.18 -5.54
N VAL A 65 2.93 5.62 -5.61
CA VAL A 65 1.88 5.82 -4.59
C VAL A 65 2.36 5.33 -3.22
N SER A 66 2.97 4.15 -3.16
CA SER A 66 3.52 3.58 -1.92
C SER A 66 4.62 4.45 -1.30
N VAL A 67 5.53 4.99 -2.12
CA VAL A 67 6.58 5.94 -1.69
C VAL A 67 5.98 7.21 -1.14
N VAL A 68 5.02 7.83 -1.84
CA VAL A 68 4.35 9.05 -1.38
C VAL A 68 3.66 8.80 -0.04
N LEU A 69 2.89 7.70 0.09
CA LEU A 69 2.23 7.32 1.33
C LEU A 69 3.23 7.17 2.49
N CYS A 70 4.37 6.49 2.26
CA CYS A 70 5.37 6.30 3.30
C CYS A 70 6.09 7.59 3.69
N ILE A 71 6.33 8.51 2.75
CA ILE A 71 6.85 9.86 3.07
C ILE A 71 5.85 10.60 3.95
N LEU A 72 4.56 10.59 3.61
CA LEU A 72 3.51 11.23 4.40
C LEU A 72 3.42 10.63 5.81
N LEU A 73 3.51 9.31 5.94
CA LEU A 73 3.53 8.63 7.24
C LEU A 73 4.76 9.02 8.08
N VAL A 74 5.95 9.13 7.47
CA VAL A 74 7.15 9.61 8.16
C VAL A 74 6.97 11.04 8.67
N ILE A 75 6.40 11.93 7.85
CA ILE A 75 6.13 13.33 8.23
C ILE A 75 5.08 13.39 9.36
N ALA A 76 4.01 12.61 9.26
CA ALA A 76 2.96 12.54 10.27
C ALA A 76 3.51 12.02 11.61
N LEU A 77 4.36 11.00 11.57
CA LEU A 77 4.95 10.42 12.79
C LEU A 77 5.95 11.34 13.49
N ASP A 78 6.69 12.18 12.76
CA ASP A 78 7.59 13.17 13.37
C ASP A 78 6.83 14.20 14.21
N LYS A 79 5.63 14.58 13.74
CA LYS A 79 4.71 15.49 14.42
C LYS A 79 3.78 14.81 15.44
N SER A 80 3.85 13.48 15.56
CA SER A 80 2.93 12.71 16.40
C SER A 80 3.38 12.61 17.88
N THR A 81 2.42 12.28 18.74
CA THR A 81 2.65 12.03 20.17
C THR A 81 3.40 10.72 20.39
N ASP A 82 4.06 10.57 21.53
CA ASP A 82 4.78 9.34 21.84
C ASP A 82 3.85 8.12 21.98
N PHE A 83 2.56 8.33 22.29
CA PHE A 83 1.55 7.27 22.24
C PHE A 83 1.43 6.64 20.85
N ILE A 84 1.33 7.46 19.80
CA ILE A 84 1.28 6.98 18.40
C ILE A 84 2.59 6.31 18.03
N ARG A 85 3.72 6.95 18.36
CA ARG A 85 5.07 6.43 18.02
C ARG A 85 5.34 5.07 18.64
N ASN A 86 4.94 4.86 19.90
CA ASN A 86 5.09 3.58 20.59
C ASN A 86 4.21 2.46 20.01
N ARG A 87 3.11 2.84 19.36
CA ARG A 87 2.15 1.91 18.73
C ARG A 87 2.16 2.01 17.19
N VAL A 88 3.27 2.47 16.61
CA VAL A 88 3.37 2.76 15.17
C VAL A 88 2.97 1.56 14.30
N VAL A 89 3.33 0.33 14.70
CA VAL A 89 2.94 -0.89 13.97
C VAL A 89 1.43 -1.05 13.91
N TYR A 90 0.76 -0.86 15.05
CA TYR A 90 -0.70 -0.98 15.14
C TYR A 90 -1.40 0.11 14.32
N PHE A 91 -0.95 1.36 14.41
CA PHE A 91 -1.52 2.45 13.63
C PHE A 91 -1.27 2.28 12.12
N SER A 92 -0.07 1.86 11.72
CA SER A 92 0.21 1.55 10.31
C SER A 92 -0.64 0.40 9.80
N PHE A 93 -0.85 -0.67 10.59
CA PHE A 93 -1.79 -1.73 10.25
C PHE A 93 -3.21 -1.18 10.02
N LEU A 94 -3.77 -0.45 10.98
CA LEU A 94 -5.14 0.08 10.88
C LEU A 94 -5.32 1.01 9.68
N ILE A 95 -4.41 1.99 9.52
CA ILE A 95 -4.50 2.99 8.44
C ILE A 95 -4.44 2.30 7.08
N ASN A 96 -3.50 1.38 6.87
CA ASN A 96 -3.35 0.74 5.57
C ASN A 96 -4.47 -0.27 5.28
N THR A 97 -4.97 -0.96 6.30
CA THR A 97 -6.17 -1.82 6.18
C THR A 97 -7.38 -0.97 5.77
N ALA A 98 -7.58 0.18 6.40
CA ALA A 98 -8.66 1.10 6.07
C ALA A 98 -8.50 1.67 4.65
N ILE A 99 -7.29 2.06 4.25
CA ILE A 99 -7.01 2.48 2.86
C ILE A 99 -7.34 1.35 1.88
N GLY A 100 -6.91 0.13 2.14
CA GLY A 100 -7.25 -1.03 1.31
C GLY A 100 -8.76 -1.20 1.16
N LEU A 101 -9.50 -1.12 2.27
CA LEU A 101 -10.97 -1.22 2.25
C LEU A 101 -11.62 -0.11 1.42
N LEU A 102 -11.15 1.14 1.57
CA LEU A 102 -11.65 2.28 0.80
C LEU A 102 -11.31 2.21 -0.69
N LEU A 103 -10.23 1.51 -1.05
CA LEU A 103 -9.79 1.34 -2.44
C LEU A 103 -10.48 0.17 -3.15
N TYR A 104 -10.97 -0.84 -2.43
CA TYR A 104 -11.63 -2.00 -3.06
C TYR A 104 -12.79 -1.64 -4.02
N PRO A 105 -13.66 -0.64 -3.71
CA PRO A 105 -14.71 -0.19 -4.63
C PRO A 105 -14.22 0.26 -6.01
N THR A 106 -12.92 0.57 -6.17
CA THR A 106 -12.35 0.93 -7.48
C THR A 106 -12.42 -0.21 -8.50
N THR A 107 -12.65 -1.44 -8.04
CA THR A 107 -12.90 -2.60 -8.89
C THR A 107 -14.14 -2.43 -9.78
N SER A 108 -15.09 -1.57 -9.41
CA SER A 108 -16.28 -1.28 -10.23
C SER A 108 -15.99 -0.38 -11.44
N PHE A 109 -14.79 0.16 -11.56
CA PHE A 109 -14.38 1.00 -12.70
C PHE A 109 -13.60 0.23 -13.78
N SER A 110 -13.44 -1.09 -13.63
CA SER A 110 -12.70 -1.91 -14.58
C SER A 110 -13.33 -3.29 -14.76
N ASP A 111 -13.43 -3.75 -16.00
CA ASP A 111 -13.83 -5.13 -16.31
C ASP A 111 -12.69 -6.15 -16.09
N ARG A 112 -11.47 -5.66 -15.81
CA ARG A 112 -10.28 -6.50 -15.61
C ARG A 112 -10.16 -7.01 -14.19
N THR A 113 -10.77 -6.31 -13.23
CA THR A 113 -10.63 -6.55 -11.80
C THR A 113 -11.70 -7.50 -11.26
N PRO A 114 -11.63 -7.96 -9.99
CA PRO A 114 -12.66 -8.81 -9.39
C PRO A 114 -14.04 -8.15 -9.38
N SER A 115 -15.09 -8.94 -9.15
CA SER A 115 -16.40 -8.37 -8.85
C SER A 115 -16.35 -7.56 -7.55
N PHE A 116 -17.05 -6.43 -7.52
CA PHE A 116 -17.26 -5.64 -6.29
C PHE A 116 -17.86 -6.46 -5.13
N THR A 117 -18.64 -7.50 -5.44
CA THR A 117 -19.27 -8.37 -4.45
C THR A 117 -18.45 -9.63 -4.13
N ASP A 118 -17.27 -9.82 -4.73
CA ASP A 118 -16.42 -10.98 -4.45
C ASP A 118 -15.75 -10.86 -3.07
N ALA A 119 -16.34 -11.55 -2.09
CA ALA A 119 -15.86 -11.55 -0.71
C ALA A 119 -14.47 -12.19 -0.55
N VAL A 120 -14.08 -13.14 -1.42
CA VAL A 120 -12.78 -13.81 -1.32
C VAL A 120 -11.68 -12.90 -1.84
N SER A 121 -11.92 -12.23 -2.98
CA SER A 121 -11.01 -11.21 -3.50
C SER A 121 -10.86 -10.04 -2.52
N LEU A 122 -11.96 -9.56 -1.91
CA LEU A 122 -11.90 -8.56 -0.84
C LEU A 122 -11.04 -9.04 0.35
N SER A 123 -11.20 -10.29 0.78
CA SER A 123 -10.45 -10.83 1.92
C SER A 123 -8.95 -10.85 1.65
N TRP A 124 -8.51 -11.32 0.47
CA TRP A 124 -7.10 -11.31 0.09
C TRP A 124 -6.55 -9.91 -0.10
N TRP A 125 -7.35 -9.00 -0.67
CA TRP A 125 -7.00 -7.59 -0.83
C TRP A 125 -6.73 -6.92 0.52
N ILE A 126 -7.64 -7.11 1.48
CA ILE A 126 -7.49 -6.59 2.85
C ILE A 126 -6.31 -7.26 3.56
N ALA A 127 -6.11 -8.56 3.40
CA ALA A 127 -4.96 -9.26 3.97
C ALA A 127 -3.63 -8.71 3.44
N GLY A 128 -3.54 -8.41 2.15
CA GLY A 128 -2.37 -7.76 1.55
C GLY A 128 -2.10 -6.38 2.15
N HIS A 129 -3.13 -5.54 2.27
CA HIS A 129 -2.99 -4.19 2.83
C HIS A 129 -2.69 -4.19 4.33
N ALA A 130 -3.24 -5.15 5.07
CA ALA A 130 -2.88 -5.42 6.45
C ALA A 130 -1.39 -5.79 6.57
N LEU A 131 -0.92 -6.75 5.76
CA LEU A 131 0.49 -7.16 5.71
C LEU A 131 1.39 -5.95 5.39
N TYR A 132 1.04 -5.17 4.36
CA TYR A 132 1.73 -3.94 4.00
C TYR A 132 1.85 -2.99 5.19
N GLY A 133 0.72 -2.72 5.88
CA GLY A 133 0.68 -1.83 7.05
C GLY A 133 1.56 -2.31 8.20
N VAL A 134 1.57 -3.62 8.48
CA VAL A 134 2.44 -4.22 9.49
C VAL A 134 3.91 -4.02 9.11
N VAL A 135 4.32 -4.37 7.89
CA VAL A 135 5.72 -4.26 7.45
C VAL A 135 6.19 -2.80 7.46
N VAL A 136 5.38 -1.87 6.95
CA VAL A 136 5.64 -0.42 7.02
C VAL A 136 5.88 0.00 8.47
N GLY A 137 4.98 -0.38 9.38
CA GLY A 137 5.08 -0.07 10.80
C GLY A 137 6.34 -0.64 11.47
N MET A 138 6.74 -1.87 11.12
CA MET A 138 7.98 -2.47 11.63
C MET A 138 9.23 -1.70 11.17
N LEU A 139 9.29 -1.33 9.89
CA LEU A 139 10.40 -0.56 9.33
C LEU A 139 10.46 0.87 9.88
N LEU A 140 9.30 1.52 10.07
CA LEU A 140 9.21 2.81 10.75
C LEU A 140 9.71 2.72 12.19
N LYS A 141 9.24 1.73 12.97
CA LYS A 141 9.71 1.51 14.34
C LYS A 141 11.22 1.34 14.43
N LYS A 142 11.82 0.55 13.52
CA LYS A 142 13.27 0.31 13.48
C LYS A 142 14.06 1.58 13.13
N THR A 143 13.50 2.44 12.28
CA THR A 143 14.17 3.66 11.81
C THR A 143 13.93 4.88 12.70
N MET A 144 12.95 4.82 13.59
CA MET A 144 12.68 5.81 14.63
C MET A 144 13.60 5.55 15.84
N GLY A 145 14.63 6.38 16.00
CA GLY A 145 15.42 6.38 17.24
C GLY A 145 14.55 6.76 18.46
N LYS A 146 14.93 6.28 19.65
CA LYS A 146 14.33 6.73 20.92
C LYS A 146 14.38 8.26 20.97
N ARG A 147 13.25 8.93 21.26
CA ARG A 147 13.30 10.34 21.70
C ARG A 147 14.05 10.31 23.03
N LYS A 148 15.21 10.97 23.08
CA LYS A 148 15.83 11.32 24.35
C LYS A 148 14.92 12.32 25.05
#